data_AF-A0A524DU64-F1
#
_entry.id   AF-A0A524DU64-F1
#
_cell.length_a   1.000
_cell.length_b   1.000
_cell.length_c   1.000
_cell.angle_alpha   90.00
_cell.angle_beta   90.00
_cell.angle_gamma   90.00
#
_symmetry.space_group_name_H-M   'P 1'
#
loop_
_entity.id
_entity.type
_entity.pdbx_description
1 polymer ?
#
loop_
_entity_poly.entity_id
_entity_poly.type
_entity_poly.pdbx_seq_one_letter_code
_entity_poly.pdbx_strand_id
1 'polypeptide(L)' 'MRQRSITRDDVVLVLTKSDESLTDRFGHSIAQMESNGEILRVFFTERDDNIIVITVYKTSKEKYRTW' A
#
# COMPACT_ATOMS: atom_id res chain seq x y z
N MET A 1 -14.59 -5.52 3.26
CA MET A 1 -13.67 -4.73 4.11
C MET A 1 -14.15 -4.78 5.57
N ARG A 2 -13.78 -5.82 6.32
CA ARG A 2 -13.99 -5.92 7.79
C ARG A 2 -12.74 -6.52 8.46
N GLN A 3 -11.55 -6.19 7.95
CA GLN A 3 -10.33 -6.37 8.74
C GLN A 3 -10.30 -5.19 9.71
N ARG A 4 -10.60 -5.45 10.99
CA ARG A 4 -11.00 -4.47 12.03
C ARG A 4 -9.96 -3.37 12.39
N SER A 5 -8.92 -3.16 11.58
CA SER A 5 -7.79 -2.31 11.95
C SER A 5 -7.18 -1.52 10.79
N ILE A 6 -7.82 -1.51 9.62
CA ILE A 6 -7.37 -0.72 8.47
C ILE A 6 -8.56 0.12 8.01
N THR A 7 -8.46 1.42 8.23
CA THR A 7 -9.48 2.40 7.84
C THR A 7 -9.23 2.92 6.43
N ARG A 8 -10.23 3.58 5.86
CA ARG A 8 -10.06 4.30 4.60
C ARG A 8 -8.99 5.39 4.73
N ASP A 9 -8.97 6.09 5.85
CA ASP A 9 -8.03 7.20 6.09
C ASP A 9 -6.59 6.69 6.15
N ASP A 10 -6.36 5.51 6.74
CA ASP A 10 -5.04 4.86 6.71
C ASP A 10 -4.59 4.58 5.27
N VAL A 11 -5.50 4.11 4.41
CA VAL A 11 -5.19 3.83 3.00
C VAL A 11 -4.88 5.12 2.24
N VAL A 12 -5.68 6.17 2.43
CA VAL A 12 -5.45 7.48 1.80
C VAL A 12 -4.12 8.07 2.27
N LEU A 13 -3.81 7.97 3.56
CA LEU A 13 -2.55 8.43 4.12
C LEU A 13 -1.35 7.73 3.47
N VAL A 14 -1.41 6.40 3.32
CA VAL A 14 -0.35 5.64 2.65
C VAL A 14 -0.19 6.07 1.19
N LEU A 15 -1.30 6.18 0.44
CA LEU A 15 -1.26 6.57 -0.98
C LEU A 15 -0.75 8.00 -1.20
N THR A 16 -0.93 8.89 -0.23
CA THR A 16 -0.52 10.30 -0.35
C THR A 16 0.88 10.59 0.17
N LYS A 17 1.37 9.83 1.16
CA LYS A 17 2.67 10.06 1.81
C LYS A 17 3.74 9.02 1.51
N SER A 18 3.40 7.93 0.84
CA SER A 18 4.40 6.93 0.50
C SER A 18 5.39 7.54 -0.50
N ASP A 19 6.65 7.69 -0.07
CA ASP A 19 7.74 8.23 -0.89
C ASP A 19 8.20 7.24 -1.99
N GLU A 20 7.77 5.97 -1.92
CA GLU A 20 8.19 4.91 -2.84
C GLU A 20 6.98 4.15 -3.41
N SER A 21 6.62 4.43 -4.66
CA SER A 21 5.72 3.58 -5.44
C SER A 21 6.53 2.45 -6.09
N LEU A 22 6.50 1.25 -5.49
CA LEU A 22 7.14 0.08 -6.08
C LEU A 22 6.19 -0.59 -7.07
N THR A 23 6.71 -1.19 -8.13
CA THR A 23 5.89 -2.03 -9.01
C THR A 23 6.09 -3.50 -8.64
N ASP A 24 5.00 -4.25 -8.51
CA ASP A 24 5.06 -5.69 -8.27
C ASP A 24 5.31 -6.47 -9.57
N ARG A 25 5.53 -7.79 -9.46
CA ARG A 25 5.80 -8.65 -10.63
C ARG A 25 4.62 -8.77 -11.61
N PHE A 26 3.43 -8.34 -11.20
CA PHE A 26 2.21 -8.34 -12.00
C PHE A 26 1.88 -6.95 -12.56
N GLY A 27 2.76 -5.96 -12.35
CA GLY A 27 2.57 -4.59 -12.83
C GLY A 27 1.69 -3.72 -11.92
N HIS A 28 1.41 -4.16 -10.69
CA HIS A 28 0.62 -3.37 -9.73
C HIS A 28 1.52 -2.38 -8.99
N SER A 29 1.00 -1.16 -8.79
CA SER A 29 1.63 -0.17 -7.93
C SER A 29 1.46 -0.57 -6.46
N ILE A 30 2.53 -0.43 -5.70
CA ILE A 30 2.58 -0.70 -4.28
C ILE A 30 2.97 0.60 -3.60
N ALA A 31 2.10 1.09 -2.72
CA ALA A 31 2.45 2.10 -1.72
C ALA A 31 2.60 1.40 -0.37
N GLN A 32 3.61 1.80 0.39
CA GLN A 32 3.78 1.30 1.75
C GLN A 32 4.26 2.39 2.68
N MET A 33 3.86 2.28 3.95
CA MET A 33 4.28 3.19 5.01
C MET A 33 4.48 2.38 6.29
N GLU A 34 5.56 2.68 7.01
CA GLU A 34 5.80 2.12 8.34
C GLU A 34 5.09 2.98 9.40
N SER A 35 4.45 2.32 10.35
CA SER A 35 3.84 2.94 11.53
C SER A 35 3.93 1.97 12.70
N ASN A 36 4.60 2.38 13.78
CA ASN A 36 4.76 1.62 15.01
C ASN A 36 5.34 0.19 14.82
N GLY A 37 6.29 0.02 13.89
CA GLY A 37 6.90 -1.28 13.58
C GLY A 37 6.02 -2.22 12.75
N GLU A 38 4.86 -1.75 12.30
CA GLU A 38 4.05 -2.41 11.27
C GLU A 38 4.14 -1.63 9.95
N ILE A 39 4.20 -2.33 8.83
CA ILE A 39 4.13 -1.78 7.50
C ILE A 39 2.71 -1.95 6.99
N LEU A 40 2.02 -0.84 6.73
CA LEU A 40 0.77 -0.84 6.00
C LEU A 40 1.09 -0.80 4.50
N ARG A 41 0.73 -1.87 3.78
CA ARG A 41 0.99 -2.01 2.34
C ARG A 41 -0.32 -2.00 1.56
N VAL A 42 -0.36 -1.16 0.54
CA VAL A 42 -1.50 -0.95 -0.35
C VAL A 42 -1.08 -1.30 -1.77
N PHE A 43 -1.74 -2.30 -2.35
CA PHE A 43 -1.64 -2.64 -3.77
C PHE A 43 -2.76 -1.92 -4.50
N PHE A 44 -2.42 -1.19 -5.54
CA PHE A 44 -3.37 -0.39 -6.30
C PHE A 44 -3.00 -0.33 -7.78
N THR A 45 -3.95 0.13 -8.57
CA THR A 45 -3.76 0.48 -9.97
C THR A 45 -4.45 1.82 -10.23
N GLU A 46 -3.88 2.60 -11.14
CA GLU A 46 -4.44 3.86 -11.59
C GLU A 46 -5.17 3.64 -12.91
N ARG A 47 -6.41 4.10 -12.99
CA ARG A 47 -7.23 4.02 -14.20
C ARG A 47 -8.14 5.23 -14.30
N ASP A 48 -8.06 5.96 -15.40
CA ASP A 48 -8.95 7.09 -15.72
C ASP A 48 -9.07 8.08 -14.53
N ASP A 49 -7.92 8.55 -14.01
CA ASP A 49 -7.77 9.42 -12.82
C ASP A 49 -8.28 8.84 -11.49
N ASN A 50 -8.65 7.56 -11.46
CA ASN A 50 -9.09 6.88 -10.26
C ASN A 50 -8.03 5.90 -9.75
N ILE A 51 -7.88 5.83 -8.43
CA ILE A 51 -7.08 4.79 -7.77
C ILE A 51 -7.99 3.64 -7.37
N ILE A 52 -7.74 2.46 -7.95
CA ILE A 52 -8.42 1.23 -7.60
C ILE A 52 -7.54 0.45 -6.64
N VAL A 53 -7.97 0.38 -5.38
CA VAL A 53 -7.29 -0.40 -4.34
C VAL A 53 -7.62 -1.87 -4.53
N ILE A 54 -6.59 -2.67 -4.86
CA ILE A 54 -6.71 -4.11 -5.11
C ILE A 54 -6.68 -4.87 -3.78
N THR A 55 -5.68 -4.57 -2.93
CA THR A 55 -5.49 -5.28 -1.66
C THR A 55 -4.75 -4.39 -0.66
N VAL A 56 -5.13 -4.48 0.61
CA VAL A 56 -4.46 -3.80 1.72
C VAL A 56 -4.23 -4.77 2.85
N TYR A 57 -3.04 -4.75 3.45
CA TYR A 57 -2.73 -5.51 4.65
C TYR A 57 -1.59 -4.89 5.44
N LYS A 58 -1.51 -5.27 6.73
CA LYS A 58 -0.38 -4.96 7.60
C LYS A 58 0.64 -6.10 7.60
N THR A 59 1.92 -5.79 7.67
CA THR A 59 3.00 -6.76 7.78
C THR A 59 4.18 -6.19 8.55
N SER A 60 4.95 -7.01 9.26
CA SER A 60 6.24 -6.61 9.85
C SER A 60 7.42 -6.85 8.90
N LYS A 61 7.17 -7.36 7.68
CA LYS A 61 8.21 -7.70 6.71
C LYS A 61 8.33 -6.63 5.64
N GLU A 62 9.48 -5.97 5.58
CA GLU A 62 9.89 -5.23 4.39
C GLU A 62 10.00 -6.20 3.21
N LYS A 63 9.31 -5.91 2.12
CA LYS A 63 9.41 -6.71 0.89
C LYS A 63 10.64 -6.18 0.15
N TYR A 64 11.67 -7.01 0.08
CA TYR A 64 12.93 -6.86 -0.65
C TYR A 64 13.05 -5.58 -1.50
N ARG A 65 13.86 -4.62 -1.04
CA ARG A 65 14.50 -3.63 -1.92
C ARG A 65 15.28 -4.42 -2.96
N THR A 66 14.76 -4.51 -4.18
CA THR A 66 15.56 -5.02 -5.29
C THR A 66 16.39 -3.83 -5.74
N TRP A 67 17.67 -3.84 -5.35
CA TRP A 67 18.67 -2.88 -5.83
C TRP A 67 18.88 -3.03 -7.33
#